data_AF-A0A9X3PTS1-F1
#
_entry.id   AF-A0A9X3PTS1-F1
#
_cell.length_a   1.000
_cell.length_b   1.000
_cell.length_c   1.000
_cell.angle_alpha   90.00
_cell.angle_beta   90.00
_cell.angle_gamma   90.00
#
_symmetry.space_group_name_H-M   'P 1'
#
loop_
_entity.id
_entity.type
_entity.pdbx_description
1 polymer ?
#
loop_
_entity_poly.entity_id
_entity_poly.type
_entity_poly.pdbx_seq_one_letter_code
_entity_poly.pdbx_strand_id
1 'polypeptide(L)'
;MDFLVSAWTEYLQPLVSPFWDSLVVLRGVSLVLLSLLALAFYQRKRLAEWVLGVSRGHDVAIFRKLDALANEARVDDILNGRIYTKYLTTEDRAVLYKLNDELQRIENQYLDRGLRQQGREFAQKLGALLGLVGSTFWSVGEDRLKFRPDRIDPEVYDREWNELNLRIDGAWNAYKIHRTTVKEKLHL
;
A
#
# COMPACT_ATOMS: atom_id res chain seq x y z
N MET A 1 -25.95 43.53 -0.21
CA MET A 1 -24.71 43.69 0.59
C MET A 1 -24.50 45.14 0.99
N ASP A 2 -24.84 46.10 0.13
CA ASP A 2 -24.56 47.53 0.36
C ASP A 2 -25.24 48.15 1.58
N PHE A 3 -26.46 47.73 1.95
CA PHE A 3 -27.16 48.25 3.15
C PHE A 3 -26.47 47.86 4.48
N LEU A 4 -25.94 46.64 4.57
CA LEU A 4 -25.25 46.19 5.79
C LEU A 4 -23.88 46.87 5.93
N VAL A 5 -23.18 47.10 4.82
CA VAL A 5 -21.90 47.81 4.82
C VAL A 5 -22.09 49.29 5.16
N SER A 6 -23.11 49.94 4.58
CA SER A 6 -23.42 51.35 4.86
C SER A 6 -23.91 51.57 6.30
N ALA A 7 -24.81 50.72 6.80
CA ALA A 7 -25.22 50.76 8.21
C ALA A 7 -24.06 50.50 9.18
N TRP A 8 -23.10 49.65 8.80
CA TRP A 8 -21.88 49.40 9.57
C TRP A 8 -20.96 50.62 9.61
N THR A 9 -20.71 51.27 8.48
CA THR A 9 -19.84 52.46 8.42
C THR A 9 -20.47 53.69 9.08
N GLU A 10 -21.80 53.85 9.02
CA GLU A 10 -22.45 55.06 9.52
C GLU A 10 -22.73 55.01 11.03
N TYR A 11 -23.10 53.85 11.57
CA TYR A 11 -23.51 53.73 12.98
C TYR A 11 -22.50 53.00 13.86
N LEU A 12 -21.81 51.98 13.36
CA LEU A 12 -20.89 51.17 14.16
C LEU A 12 -19.45 51.66 14.09
N GLN A 13 -18.96 52.08 12.93
CA GLN A 13 -17.58 52.53 12.77
C GLN A 13 -17.20 53.70 13.70
N PRO A 14 -18.00 54.75 13.92
CA PRO A 14 -17.62 55.86 14.81
C PRO A 14 -17.58 55.44 16.29
N LEU A 15 -18.40 54.47 16.68
CA LEU A 15 -18.45 53.92 18.04
C LEU A 15 -17.29 52.97 18.33
N VAL A 16 -16.81 52.23 17.32
CA VAL A 16 -15.77 51.21 17.48
C VAL A 16 -14.38 51.71 17.06
N SER A 17 -14.29 52.76 16.23
CA SER A 17 -13.03 53.41 15.80
C SER A 17 -12.07 53.74 16.96
N PRO A 18 -12.51 54.36 18.07
CA PRO A 18 -11.63 54.70 19.19
C PRO A 18 -11.03 53.46 19.87
N PHE A 19 -11.74 52.32 19.79
CA PHE A 19 -11.28 51.06 20.33
C PHE A 19 -10.24 50.41 19.44
N TRP A 20 -10.33 50.52 18.11
CA TRP A 20 -9.32 50.00 17.18
C TRP A 20 -8.00 50.77 17.21
N ASP A 21 -8.05 52.07 17.53
CA ASP A 21 -6.85 52.90 17.71
C ASP A 21 -6.12 52.63 19.03
N SER A 22 -6.74 51.86 19.95
CA SER A 22 -6.12 51.44 21.20
C SER A 22 -5.21 50.22 20.99
N LEU A 23 -3.93 50.41 21.28
CA LEU A 23 -2.89 49.36 21.29
C LEU A 23 -3.28 48.15 22.17
N VAL A 24 -4.11 48.35 23.19
CA VAL A 24 -4.60 47.27 24.08
C VAL A 24 -5.63 46.38 23.39
N VAL A 25 -6.55 46.97 22.63
CA VAL A 25 -7.59 46.24 21.90
C VAL A 25 -6.96 45.47 20.73
N LEU A 26 -6.04 46.10 19.99
CA LEU A 26 -5.27 45.41 18.93
C LEU A 26 -4.48 44.22 19.48
N ARG A 27 -3.84 44.35 20.66
CA ARG A 27 -3.18 43.23 21.34
C ARG A 27 -4.16 42.14 21.75
N GLY A 28 -5.33 42.50 22.27
CA GLY A 28 -6.39 41.56 22.65
C GLY A 28 -6.92 40.77 21.44
N VAL A 29 -7.25 41.45 20.34
CA VAL A 29 -7.71 40.82 19.09
C VAL A 29 -6.61 39.92 18.50
N SER A 30 -5.36 40.37 18.54
CA SER A 30 -4.21 39.58 18.06
C SER A 30 -4.02 38.31 18.89
N LEU A 31 -4.16 38.38 20.22
CA LEU A 31 -4.07 37.22 21.11
C LEU A 31 -5.22 36.24 20.86
N VAL A 32 -6.44 36.73 20.66
CA VAL A 32 -7.59 35.88 20.32
C VAL A 32 -7.37 35.18 18.98
N LEU A 33 -6.92 35.91 17.96
CA LEU A 33 -6.60 35.34 16.64
C LEU A 33 -5.48 34.30 16.74
N LEU A 34 -4.40 34.57 17.47
CA LEU A 34 -3.32 33.61 17.70
C LEU A 34 -3.82 32.36 18.44
N SER A 35 -4.70 32.53 19.42
CA SER A 35 -5.30 31.43 20.17
C SER A 35 -6.19 30.56 19.28
N LEU A 36 -6.99 31.18 18.41
CA LEU A 36 -7.82 30.48 17.43
C LEU A 36 -6.97 29.75 16.38
N LEU A 37 -5.89 30.36 15.90
CA LEU A 37 -4.93 29.73 15.00
C LEU A 37 -4.24 28.53 15.65
N ALA A 38 -3.79 28.68 16.90
CA ALA A 38 -3.18 27.59 17.65
C ALA A 38 -4.17 26.44 17.88
N LEU A 39 -5.43 26.75 18.22
CA LEU A 39 -6.49 25.76 18.38
C LEU A 39 -6.80 25.04 17.07
N ALA A 40 -6.89 25.77 15.95
CA ALA A 40 -7.09 25.19 14.63
C ALA A 40 -5.93 24.27 14.24
N PHE A 41 -4.69 24.68 14.53
CA PHE A 41 -3.49 23.88 14.28
C PHE A 41 -3.47 22.60 15.13
N TYR A 42 -3.84 22.71 16.41
CA TYR A 42 -3.94 21.57 17.32
C TYR A 42 -5.03 20.59 16.90
N GLN A 43 -6.23 21.08 16.58
CA GLN A 43 -7.34 20.27 16.05
C GLN A 43 -6.93 19.56 14.75
N ARG A 44 -6.28 20.26 13.83
CA ARG A 44 -5.76 19.67 12.58
C ARG A 44 -4.75 18.57 12.85
N LYS A 45 -3.80 18.79 13.77
CA LYS A 45 -2.81 17.77 14.15
C LYS A 45 -3.48 16.54 14.76
N ARG A 46 -4.42 16.73 15.68
CA ARG A 46 -5.18 15.64 16.33
C ARG A 46 -6.02 14.85 15.34
N LEU A 47 -6.68 15.52 14.39
CA LEU A 47 -7.43 14.86 13.31
C LEU A 47 -6.50 14.07 12.40
N ALA A 48 -5.34 14.62 12.03
CA ALA A 48 -4.34 13.90 11.25
C ALA A 48 -3.83 12.65 11.99
N GLU A 49 -3.49 12.77 13.28
CA GLU A 49 -3.07 11.63 14.11
C GLU A 49 -4.16 10.56 14.23
N TRP A 50 -5.42 10.96 14.40
CA TRP A 50 -6.54 10.03 14.49
C TRP A 50 -6.78 9.29 13.16
N VAL A 51 -6.81 10.02 12.04
CA VAL A 51 -6.97 9.42 10.70
C VAL A 51 -5.79 8.51 10.36
N LEU A 52 -4.56 8.94 10.64
CA LEU A 52 -3.35 8.12 10.43
C LEU A 52 -3.32 6.88 11.34
N GLY A 53 -3.82 7.00 12.56
CA GLY A 53 -3.93 5.87 13.50
C GLY A 53 -4.91 4.80 13.03
N VAL A 54 -6.08 5.21 12.53
CA VAL A 54 -7.08 4.30 11.96
C VAL A 54 -6.55 3.65 10.67
N SER A 55 -5.91 4.40 9.79
CA SER A 55 -5.33 3.86 8.55
C SER A 55 -4.22 2.84 8.85
N ARG A 56 -3.35 3.13 9.83
CA ARG A 56 -2.29 2.19 10.22
C ARG A 56 -2.85 0.88 10.78
N GLY A 57 -3.92 0.92 11.57
CA GLY A 57 -4.56 -0.28 12.10
C GLY A 57 -5.11 -1.20 10.99
N HIS A 58 -5.77 -0.60 10.00
CA HIS A 58 -6.24 -1.29 8.79
C HIS A 58 -5.09 -1.91 7.98
N ASP A 59 -4.05 -1.13 7.70
CA ASP A 59 -2.89 -1.58 6.93
C ASP A 59 -2.16 -2.75 7.60
N VAL A 60 -1.98 -2.69 8.93
CA VAL A 60 -1.39 -3.78 9.72
C VAL A 60 -2.27 -5.05 9.66
N ALA A 61 -3.59 -4.91 9.72
CA ALA A 61 -4.50 -6.05 9.66
C ALA A 61 -4.44 -6.75 8.30
N ILE A 62 -4.44 -5.98 7.19
CA ILE A 62 -4.27 -6.52 5.84
C ILE A 62 -2.94 -7.26 5.73
N PHE A 63 -1.86 -6.66 6.21
CA PHE A 63 -0.55 -7.28 6.10
C PHE A 63 -0.40 -8.56 6.92
N ARG A 64 -0.93 -8.57 8.16
CA ARG A 64 -0.96 -9.80 8.98
C ARG A 64 -1.72 -10.92 8.30
N LYS A 65 -2.79 -10.60 7.56
CA LYS A 65 -3.53 -11.57 6.77
C LYS A 65 -2.70 -12.13 5.61
N LEU A 66 -1.93 -11.29 4.90
CA LEU A 66 -0.98 -11.72 3.87
C LEU A 66 0.11 -12.63 4.45
N ASP A 67 0.70 -12.25 5.60
CA ASP A 67 1.73 -13.05 6.28
C ASP A 67 1.19 -14.40 6.80
N ALA A 68 -0.08 -14.45 7.20
CA ALA A 68 -0.73 -15.69 7.60
C ALA A 68 -0.92 -16.66 6.43
N LEU A 69 -1.02 -16.17 5.18
CA LEU A 69 -1.05 -17.02 4.00
C LEU A 69 0.34 -17.53 3.63
N ALA A 70 1.29 -16.60 3.50
CA ALA A 70 2.66 -16.91 3.15
C ALA A 70 3.59 -15.86 3.78
N ASN A 71 4.28 -16.26 4.84
CA ASN A 71 5.34 -15.46 5.41
C ASN A 71 6.55 -15.39 4.44
N GLU A 72 7.48 -14.49 4.76
CA GLU A 72 8.68 -14.22 3.96
C GLU A 72 9.48 -15.49 3.64
N ALA A 73 9.69 -16.37 4.61
CA ALA A 73 10.38 -17.64 4.41
C ALA A 73 9.63 -18.58 3.47
N ARG A 74 8.29 -18.65 3.54
CA ARG A 74 7.47 -19.49 2.67
C ARG A 74 7.46 -18.97 1.23
N VAL A 75 7.39 -17.66 1.04
CA VAL A 75 7.47 -17.06 -0.31
C VAL A 75 8.85 -17.33 -0.92
N ASP A 76 9.92 -17.17 -0.15
CA ASP A 76 11.28 -17.47 -0.58
C ASP A 76 11.45 -18.95 -0.96
N ASP A 77 11.02 -19.89 -0.11
CA ASP A 77 11.09 -21.33 -0.40
C ASP A 77 10.35 -21.70 -1.69
N ILE A 78 9.14 -21.17 -1.89
CA ILE A 78 8.35 -21.46 -3.08
C ILE A 78 9.04 -20.91 -4.34
N LEU A 79 9.39 -19.62 -4.34
CA LEU A 79 9.90 -18.94 -5.54
C LEU A 79 11.33 -19.39 -5.87
N ASN A 80 12.22 -19.38 -4.88
CA ASN A 80 13.66 -19.59 -5.07
C ASN A 80 14.09 -21.05 -4.81
N GLY A 81 13.35 -21.81 -4.01
CA GLY A 81 13.63 -23.22 -3.76
C GLY A 81 12.90 -24.14 -4.75
N ARG A 82 11.57 -24.09 -4.76
CA ARG A 82 10.74 -25.07 -5.46
C ARG A 82 10.65 -24.77 -6.96
N ILE A 83 10.09 -23.63 -7.35
CA ILE A 83 9.91 -23.32 -8.79
C ILE A 83 11.26 -23.33 -9.52
N TYR A 84 12.31 -22.79 -8.89
CA TYR A 84 13.67 -22.78 -9.44
C TYR A 84 14.27 -24.19 -9.65
N THR A 85 13.79 -25.20 -8.92
CA THR A 85 14.22 -26.60 -9.09
C THR A 85 13.33 -27.40 -10.05
N LYS A 86 12.46 -26.74 -10.82
CA LYS A 86 11.53 -27.34 -11.81
C LYS A 86 10.34 -28.06 -11.21
N TYR A 87 10.17 -28.04 -9.90
CA TYR A 87 9.09 -28.75 -9.20
C TYR A 87 8.31 -27.80 -8.32
N LEU A 88 7.01 -28.01 -8.24
CA LEU A 88 6.13 -27.22 -7.37
C LEU A 88 5.07 -28.14 -6.82
N THR A 89 4.65 -27.96 -5.56
CA THR A 89 3.49 -28.70 -5.07
C THR A 89 2.19 -28.03 -5.47
N THR A 90 1.11 -28.81 -5.51
CA THR A 90 -0.27 -28.29 -5.65
C THR A 90 -0.59 -27.25 -4.58
N GLU A 91 -0.14 -27.48 -3.35
CA GLU A 91 -0.28 -26.56 -2.22
C GLU A 91 0.46 -25.24 -2.46
N ASP A 92 1.73 -25.27 -2.87
CA ASP A 92 2.51 -24.06 -3.10
C ASP A 92 1.88 -23.18 -4.18
N ARG A 93 1.42 -23.82 -5.27
CA ARG A 93 0.68 -23.13 -6.32
C ARG A 93 -0.58 -22.47 -5.76
N ALA A 94 -1.35 -23.19 -4.95
CA ALA A 94 -2.55 -22.65 -4.32
C ALA A 94 -2.26 -21.48 -3.37
N VAL A 95 -1.14 -21.53 -2.63
CA VAL A 95 -0.69 -20.44 -1.76
C VAL A 95 -0.38 -19.18 -2.58
N LEU A 96 0.35 -19.32 -3.69
CA LEU A 96 0.66 -18.17 -4.55
C LEU A 96 -0.60 -17.57 -5.19
N TYR A 97 -1.55 -18.39 -5.63
CA TYR A 97 -2.84 -17.88 -6.14
C TYR A 97 -3.61 -17.13 -5.05
N LYS A 98 -3.75 -17.69 -3.85
CA LYS A 98 -4.41 -17.03 -2.72
C LYS A 98 -3.72 -15.71 -2.37
N LEU A 99 -2.38 -15.69 -2.35
CA LEU A 99 -1.61 -14.48 -2.09
C LEU A 99 -1.89 -13.40 -3.16
N ASN A 100 -1.89 -13.78 -4.44
CA ASN A 100 -2.23 -12.88 -5.53
C ASN A 100 -3.66 -12.34 -5.41
N ASP A 101 -4.63 -13.19 -5.10
CA ASP A 101 -6.04 -12.80 -4.93
C ASP A 101 -6.21 -11.82 -3.77
N GLU A 102 -5.55 -12.07 -2.63
CA GLU A 102 -5.58 -11.15 -1.49
C GLU A 102 -5.00 -9.78 -1.83
N LEU A 103 -3.92 -9.71 -2.62
CA LEU A 103 -3.33 -8.44 -3.05
C LEU A 103 -4.24 -7.65 -4.00
N GLN A 104 -5.14 -8.33 -4.70
CA GLN A 104 -6.07 -7.72 -5.65
C GLN A 104 -7.43 -7.35 -5.02
N ARG A 105 -7.66 -7.66 -3.74
CA ARG A 105 -8.91 -7.31 -3.05
C ARG A 105 -9.20 -5.81 -3.07
N ILE A 106 -10.48 -5.48 -3.17
CA ILE A 106 -10.97 -4.09 -3.18
C ILE A 106 -10.59 -3.33 -1.90
N GLU A 107 -10.49 -4.01 -0.76
CA GLU A 107 -10.07 -3.43 0.54
C GLU A 107 -8.67 -2.79 0.47
N ASN A 108 -7.81 -3.27 -0.44
CA ASN A 108 -6.46 -2.74 -0.62
C ASN A 108 -6.46 -1.35 -1.28
N GLN A 109 -7.60 -0.87 -1.80
CA GLN A 109 -7.72 0.48 -2.31
C GLN A 109 -7.56 1.55 -1.23
N TYR A 110 -7.79 1.18 0.04
CA TYR A 110 -7.73 2.06 1.20
C TYR A 110 -6.38 2.05 1.93
N LEU A 111 -5.43 1.21 1.48
CA LEU A 111 -4.06 1.22 2.00
C LEU A 111 -3.39 2.58 1.76
N ASP A 112 -2.35 2.89 2.56
CA ASP A 112 -1.43 3.98 2.24
C ASP A 112 -1.01 3.92 0.76
N ARG A 113 -0.87 5.08 0.13
CA ARG A 113 -0.60 5.18 -1.32
C ARG A 113 0.65 4.37 -1.71
N GLY A 114 1.70 4.39 -0.90
CA GLY A 114 2.92 3.65 -1.14
C GLY A 114 2.70 2.14 -1.03
N LEU A 115 2.05 1.70 0.05
CA LEU A 115 1.72 0.29 0.26
C LEU A 115 0.83 -0.27 -0.86
N ARG A 116 -0.20 0.49 -1.25
CA ARG A 116 -1.09 0.14 -2.34
C ARG A 116 -0.36 0.00 -3.67
N GLN A 117 0.52 0.95 -3.99
CA GLN A 117 1.29 0.92 -5.23
C GLN A 117 2.18 -0.32 -5.29
N GLN A 118 2.95 -0.57 -4.22
CA GLN A 118 3.86 -1.72 -4.17
C GLN A 118 3.12 -3.05 -4.13
N GLY A 119 1.98 -3.13 -3.44
CA GLY A 119 1.11 -4.31 -3.44
C GLY A 119 0.55 -4.62 -4.83
N ARG A 120 0.13 -3.60 -5.59
CA ARG A 120 -0.32 -3.76 -6.98
C ARG A 120 0.79 -4.23 -7.91
N GLU A 121 1.99 -3.65 -7.77
CA GLU A 121 3.15 -4.05 -8.56
C GLU A 121 3.53 -5.50 -8.28
N PHE A 122 3.54 -5.90 -7.01
CA PHE A 122 3.77 -7.29 -6.63
C PHE A 122 2.69 -8.22 -7.20
N ALA A 123 1.40 -7.89 -7.06
CA ALA A 123 0.31 -8.68 -7.63
C ALA A 123 0.44 -8.85 -9.15
N GLN A 124 0.82 -7.79 -9.87
CA GLN A 124 1.01 -7.85 -11.32
C GLN A 124 2.13 -8.82 -11.70
N LYS A 125 3.28 -8.74 -11.02
CA LYS A 125 4.43 -9.63 -11.28
C LYS A 125 4.11 -11.08 -10.91
N LEU A 126 3.46 -11.28 -9.77
CA LEU A 126 3.05 -12.60 -9.31
C LEU A 126 2.00 -13.22 -10.25
N GLY A 127 1.01 -12.45 -10.70
CA GLY A 127 0.03 -12.90 -11.69
C GLY A 127 0.66 -13.31 -13.02
N ALA A 128 1.66 -12.56 -13.50
CA ALA A 128 2.41 -12.93 -14.71
C ALA A 128 3.20 -14.24 -14.52
N LEU A 129 3.86 -14.42 -13.37
CA LEU A 129 4.51 -15.68 -13.03
C LEU A 129 3.49 -16.83 -12.96
N LEU A 130 2.35 -16.64 -12.31
CA LEU A 130 1.30 -17.66 -12.19
C LEU A 130 0.71 -18.06 -13.54
N GLY A 131 0.57 -17.12 -14.47
CA GLY A 131 0.18 -17.41 -15.85
C GLY A 131 1.16 -18.37 -16.53
N LEU A 132 2.47 -18.12 -16.38
CA LEU A 132 3.50 -18.99 -16.94
C LEU A 132 3.59 -20.34 -16.22
N VAL A 133 3.48 -20.36 -14.88
CA VAL A 133 3.41 -21.60 -14.11
C VAL A 133 2.20 -22.42 -14.56
N GLY A 134 1.06 -21.79 -14.82
CA GLY A 134 -0.15 -22.45 -15.31
C GLY A 134 0.01 -23.11 -16.69
N SER A 135 0.84 -22.53 -17.58
CA SER A 135 1.08 -23.09 -18.92
C SER A 135 2.25 -24.09 -18.98
N THR A 136 3.21 -23.99 -18.05
CA THR A 136 4.45 -24.78 -18.09
C THR A 136 4.54 -25.86 -17.02
N PHE A 137 3.78 -25.81 -15.93
CA PHE A 137 3.84 -26.83 -14.87
C PHE A 137 2.66 -27.80 -14.94
N TRP A 138 2.97 -29.08 -15.11
CA TRP A 138 1.97 -30.15 -15.28
C TRP A 138 2.06 -31.18 -14.16
N SER A 139 0.93 -31.79 -13.79
CA SER A 139 0.89 -32.83 -12.78
C SER A 139 1.68 -34.06 -13.21
N VAL A 140 2.52 -34.56 -12.29
CA VAL A 140 3.32 -35.79 -12.44
C VAL A 140 3.07 -36.78 -11.29
N GLY A 141 1.95 -36.62 -10.58
CA GLY A 141 1.56 -37.41 -9.41
C GLY A 141 0.52 -36.68 -8.57
N GLU A 142 0.14 -37.24 -7.41
CA GLU A 142 -0.96 -36.71 -6.58
C GLU A 142 -0.78 -35.23 -6.20
N ASP A 143 0.44 -34.80 -5.86
CA ASP A 143 0.69 -33.43 -5.36
C ASP A 143 1.89 -32.71 -6.00
N ARG A 144 2.45 -33.26 -7.08
CA ARG A 144 3.66 -32.70 -7.70
C ARG A 144 3.38 -32.20 -9.10
N LEU A 145 3.82 -30.98 -9.35
CA LEU A 145 3.88 -30.35 -10.65
C LEU A 145 5.33 -30.30 -11.11
N LYS A 146 5.58 -30.58 -12.38
CA LYS A 146 6.90 -30.51 -13.00
C LYS A 146 6.85 -29.54 -14.18
N PHE A 147 7.88 -28.71 -14.30
CA PHE A 147 8.10 -27.86 -15.46
C PHE A 147 8.21 -28.69 -16.75
N ARG A 148 7.53 -28.22 -17.78
CA ARG A 148 7.55 -28.67 -19.18
C ARG A 148 7.71 -27.42 -20.06
N PRO A 149 8.41 -27.52 -21.20
CA PRO A 149 8.80 -28.73 -21.93
C PRO A 149 9.91 -29.55 -21.26
N ASP A 150 10.04 -30.83 -21.63
CA ASP A 150 11.25 -31.60 -21.32
C ASP A 150 12.40 -31.12 -22.25
N ARG A 151 13.66 -31.40 -21.87
CA ARG A 151 14.87 -31.05 -22.65
C ARG A 151 15.02 -31.77 -24.00
N ILE A 152 13.95 -32.35 -24.53
CA ILE A 152 13.93 -33.03 -25.84
C ILE A 152 14.08 -32.02 -26.96
N ASP A 153 13.50 -30.82 -26.80
CA ASP A 153 13.71 -29.65 -27.65
C ASP A 153 14.47 -28.58 -26.84
N PRO A 154 15.81 -28.49 -26.99
CA PRO A 154 16.63 -27.58 -26.20
C PRO A 154 16.26 -26.10 -26.41
N GLU A 155 15.88 -25.70 -27.62
CA GLU A 155 15.58 -24.30 -27.94
C GLU A 155 14.29 -23.85 -27.24
N VAL A 156 13.25 -24.67 -27.31
CA VAL A 156 11.98 -24.39 -26.60
C VAL A 156 12.22 -24.47 -25.09
N TYR A 157 12.95 -25.47 -24.62
CA TYR A 157 13.28 -25.60 -23.19
C TYR A 157 14.00 -24.37 -22.65
N ASP A 158 15.09 -23.94 -23.30
CA ASP A 158 15.90 -22.82 -22.81
C ASP A 158 15.11 -21.51 -22.87
N ARG A 159 14.28 -21.30 -23.89
CA ARG A 159 13.40 -20.12 -23.97
C ARG A 159 12.41 -20.07 -22.81
N GLU A 160 11.63 -21.14 -22.60
CA GLU A 160 10.62 -21.17 -21.53
C GLU A 160 11.27 -21.13 -20.13
N TRP A 161 12.43 -21.78 -19.97
CA TRP A 161 13.18 -21.78 -18.71
C TRP A 161 13.75 -20.40 -18.36
N ASN A 162 14.31 -19.70 -19.36
CA ASN A 162 14.81 -18.34 -19.16
C ASN A 162 13.68 -17.36 -18.84
N GLU A 163 12.54 -17.48 -19.53
CA GLU A 163 11.35 -16.68 -19.23
C GLU A 163 10.85 -16.97 -17.81
N LEU A 164 10.82 -18.24 -17.38
CA LEU A 164 10.46 -18.60 -16.01
C LEU A 164 11.36 -17.94 -14.96
N ASN A 165 12.67 -18.03 -15.12
CA ASN A 165 13.62 -17.42 -14.19
C ASN A 165 13.46 -15.89 -14.13
N LEU A 166 13.27 -15.24 -15.29
CA LEU A 166 13.01 -13.81 -15.36
C LEU A 166 11.75 -13.41 -14.59
N ARG A 167 10.68 -14.22 -14.67
CA ARG A 167 9.43 -13.99 -13.93
C ARG A 167 9.57 -14.25 -12.44
N ILE A 168 10.33 -15.28 -12.04
CA ILE A 168 10.65 -15.54 -10.64
C ILE A 168 11.39 -14.35 -10.04
N ASP A 169 12.47 -13.89 -10.68
CA ASP A 169 13.27 -12.76 -10.22
C ASP A 169 12.43 -11.48 -10.13
N GLY A 170 11.58 -11.24 -11.14
CA GLY A 170 10.66 -10.11 -11.15
C GLY A 170 9.66 -10.14 -9.99
N ALA A 171 9.04 -11.29 -9.73
CA ALA A 171 8.11 -11.46 -8.62
C ALA A 171 8.81 -11.37 -7.26
N TRP A 172 9.99 -11.96 -7.12
CA TRP A 172 10.77 -11.92 -5.89
C TRP A 172 11.26 -10.50 -5.54
N ASN A 173 11.75 -9.77 -6.54
CA ASN A 173 12.16 -8.38 -6.33
C ASN A 173 10.99 -7.48 -5.94
N ALA A 174 9.83 -7.63 -6.61
CA ALA A 174 8.63 -6.89 -6.24
C ALA A 174 8.14 -7.25 -4.83
N TYR A 175 8.20 -8.53 -4.44
CA TYR A 175 7.91 -8.96 -3.08
C TYR A 175 8.81 -8.27 -2.05
N LYS A 176 10.13 -8.28 -2.26
CA LYS A 176 11.09 -7.62 -1.35
C LYS A 176 10.80 -6.13 -1.21
N ILE A 177 10.55 -5.42 -2.31
CA ILE A 177 10.22 -3.98 -2.26
C ILE A 177 8.93 -3.76 -1.48
N HIS A 178 7.89 -4.55 -1.74
CA HIS A 178 6.64 -4.49 -0.99
C HIS A 178 6.87 -4.74 0.51
N ARG A 179 7.63 -5.79 0.87
CA ARG A 179 7.97 -6.16 2.25
C ARG A 179 8.75 -5.05 2.96
N THR A 180 9.77 -4.48 2.33
CA THR A 180 10.54 -3.35 2.86
C THR A 180 9.65 -2.14 3.08
N THR A 181 8.80 -1.80 2.11
CA THR A 181 7.86 -0.66 2.24
C THR A 181 6.91 -0.87 3.42
N VAL A 182 6.44 -2.10 3.65
CA VAL A 182 5.61 -2.41 4.81
C VAL A 182 6.37 -2.23 6.13
N LYS A 183 7.57 -2.79 6.24
CA LYS A 183 8.42 -2.65 7.43
C LYS A 183 8.68 -1.17 7.75
N GLU A 184 9.00 -0.37 6.73
CA GLU A 184 9.24 1.07 6.87
C GLU A 184 7.99 1.86 7.29
N LYS A 185 6.84 1.58 6.67
CA LYS A 185 5.59 2.35 6.89
C LYS A 185 4.85 1.95 8.17
N LEU A 186 4.88 0.66 8.50
CA LEU A 186 4.10 0.11 9.62
C LEU A 186 4.96 -0.12 10.88
N HIS A 187 6.28 0.01 10.79
CA HIS A 187 7.25 -0.29 11.86
C HIS A 187 7.08 -1.72 12.39
N LEU A 188 7.05 -2.68 11.46
CA LEU A 188 6.94 -4.12 11.70
C LEU A 188 8.26 -4.83 11.44
#